data_AF-A0A669QLT9-F1
#
_entry.id   AF-A0A669QLT9-F1
#
_cell.length_a   1.000
_cell.length_b   1.000
_cell.length_c   1.000
_cell.angle_alpha   90.00
_cell.angle_beta   90.00
_cell.angle_gamma   90.00
#
_symmetry.space_group_name_H-M   'P 1'
#
loop_
_entity.id
_entity.type
_entity.pdbx_description
1 polymer ?
#
loop_
_entity_poly.entity_id
_entity_poly.type
_entity_poly.pdbx_seq_one_letter_code
_entity_poly.pdbx_strand_id
1 'polypeptide(L)'
;MSVRKDSLPRPPFPPMTRSGSRETLPERDKAGRERGEGSGAGGAGERRWCYLRAVGTRWPWGGSEEITLYLKMAADTSVEILQKVLENEILQTAKVVEEHLDAEMQKLDQMDEDELEHLKQRRLEALKKAQQQKQEWLSKGHGEYREIPSERDFFQEVKESKNVVCHFYRDTTFRCQIMDKHLTVLAKKHVETKFLKLNAEKSPFLCERLRIKVIPTVALIKDGKTQDYIVGFTDLGNTDDFTTETLEWRLGCADIINYSGNLMEPPFQSQKKFGTSFTKLDKKTIRGKKYDSDSDDD
;
A
#
# COMPACT_ATOMS: atom_id res chain seq x y z
N MET A 1 21.69 -66.60 -6.78
CA MET A 1 22.42 -65.41 -6.30
C MET A 1 21.41 -64.30 -6.02
N SER A 2 21.60 -63.61 -4.90
CA SER A 2 20.87 -62.42 -4.43
C SER A 2 19.45 -62.63 -3.91
N VAL A 3 19.43 -63.01 -2.63
CA VAL A 3 18.32 -62.95 -1.68
C VAL A 3 17.81 -61.51 -1.58
N ARG A 4 16.48 -61.35 -1.67
CA ARG A 4 15.75 -60.09 -1.50
C ARG A 4 15.94 -59.58 -0.07
N LYS A 5 16.40 -58.34 0.08
CA LYS A 5 16.41 -57.65 1.37
C LYS A 5 15.02 -57.06 1.59
N ASP A 6 14.22 -57.76 2.38
CA ASP A 6 12.98 -57.24 2.96
C ASP A 6 13.32 -56.05 3.88
N SER A 7 12.95 -54.86 3.43
CA SER A 7 12.95 -53.63 4.21
C SER A 7 11.75 -53.63 5.17
N LEU A 8 12.06 -53.68 6.46
CA LEU A 8 11.11 -53.57 7.58
C LEU A 8 10.22 -52.30 7.48
N PRO A 9 8.95 -52.37 7.89
CA PRO A 9 8.07 -51.21 7.95
C PRO A 9 8.50 -50.24 9.06
N ARG A 10 8.50 -48.93 8.76
CA ARG A 10 8.77 -47.87 9.73
C ARG A 10 7.67 -47.84 10.81
N PRO A 11 8.00 -47.61 12.09
CA PRO A 11 6.99 -47.45 13.13
C PRO A 11 6.18 -46.15 12.95
N PRO A 12 4.90 -46.13 13.35
CA PRO A 12 4.05 -44.94 13.26
C PRO A 12 4.49 -43.87 14.27
N PHE A 13 4.45 -42.61 13.85
CA PHE A 13 4.68 -41.45 14.72
C PHE A 13 3.59 -41.36 15.80
N PRO A 14 3.93 -41.11 17.08
CA PRO A 14 2.93 -40.86 18.11
C PRO A 14 2.25 -39.50 17.91
N PRO A 15 0.95 -39.37 18.26
CA PRO A 15 0.24 -38.10 18.18
C PRO A 15 0.78 -37.11 19.22
N MET A 16 1.13 -35.89 18.78
CA MET A 16 1.48 -34.81 19.70
C MET A 16 0.24 -34.43 20.53
N THR A 17 0.29 -34.79 21.80
CA THR A 17 -0.66 -34.35 22.82
C THR A 17 -0.58 -32.84 22.99
N ARG A 18 -1.74 -32.21 22.83
CA ARG A 18 -2.00 -30.79 23.06
C ARG A 18 -1.93 -30.50 24.56
N SER A 19 -0.88 -29.82 25.01
CA SER A 19 -0.79 -29.27 26.36
C SER A 19 0.00 -27.96 26.32
N GLY A 20 -0.67 -26.85 26.63
CA GLY A 20 -0.05 -25.53 26.64
C GLY A 20 -1.07 -24.40 26.74
N SER A 21 -1.70 -24.33 27.91
CA SER A 21 -1.97 -23.09 28.67
C SER A 21 -2.56 -21.91 27.88
N ARG A 22 -3.89 -21.89 27.78
CA ARG A 22 -4.65 -20.69 27.47
C ARG A 22 -4.76 -19.88 28.76
N GLU A 23 -3.85 -18.93 28.97
CA GLU A 23 -4.01 -17.93 30.02
C GLU A 23 -5.21 -17.04 29.68
N THR A 24 -6.20 -17.12 30.55
CA THR A 24 -7.45 -16.38 30.56
C THR A 24 -7.22 -15.00 31.15
N LEU A 25 -7.37 -13.94 30.36
CA LEU A 25 -7.58 -12.59 30.86
C LEU A 25 -9.05 -12.43 31.31
N PRO A 26 -9.31 -11.68 32.40
CA PRO A 26 -10.64 -11.58 32.97
C PRO A 26 -11.56 -10.68 32.14
N GLU A 27 -12.74 -11.24 31.89
CA GLU A 27 -13.96 -10.63 31.39
C GLU A 27 -14.46 -9.56 32.38
N ARG A 28 -14.66 -8.32 31.94
CA ARG A 28 -15.51 -7.33 32.61
C ARG A 28 -16.67 -6.93 31.71
N ASP A 29 -17.78 -7.55 32.06
CA ASP A 29 -19.14 -7.05 32.19
C ASP A 29 -19.73 -6.02 31.22
N LYS A 30 -20.82 -6.52 30.63
CA LYS A 30 -21.87 -5.89 29.85
C LYS A 30 -22.80 -5.06 30.75
N ALA A 31 -23.20 -3.91 30.24
CA ALA A 31 -24.57 -3.41 30.34
C ALA A 31 -24.85 -2.76 28.98
N GLY A 32 -25.73 -3.26 28.13
CA GLY A 32 -27.16 -3.45 28.34
C GLY A 32 -27.84 -2.78 27.15
N ARG A 33 -27.86 -3.48 26.00
CA ARG A 33 -28.49 -3.05 24.75
C ARG A 33 -29.73 -3.90 24.52
N GLU A 34 -30.89 -3.38 24.88
CA GLU A 34 -32.22 -3.81 24.41
C GLU A 34 -32.69 -2.77 23.39
N ARG A 35 -32.79 -3.04 22.08
CA ARG A 35 -33.81 -3.78 21.30
C ARG A 35 -35.23 -3.22 21.39
N GLY A 36 -35.75 -2.84 20.21
CA GLY A 36 -37.17 -2.60 19.92
C GLY A 36 -37.35 -1.45 18.94
N GLU A 37 -37.31 -1.71 17.62
CA GLU A 37 -38.49 -1.62 16.72
C GLU A 37 -38.84 -0.17 16.35
N GLY A 38 -39.01 0.28 15.10
CA GLY A 38 -39.12 -0.35 13.80
C GLY A 38 -39.44 0.76 12.78
N SER A 39 -39.66 0.35 11.52
CA SER A 39 -40.30 1.10 10.42
C SER A 39 -39.59 2.35 9.86
N GLY A 40 -38.78 2.13 8.81
CA GLY A 40 -39.13 2.51 7.44
C GLY A 40 -39.35 4.00 7.09
N ALA A 41 -38.37 4.57 6.36
CA ALA A 41 -38.53 5.38 5.14
C ALA A 41 -37.11 5.86 4.76
N GLY A 42 -36.49 5.42 3.66
CA GLY A 42 -37.02 5.58 2.32
C GLY A 42 -36.46 6.87 1.72
N GLY A 43 -35.17 6.87 1.38
CA GLY A 43 -34.61 7.84 0.44
C GLY A 43 -35.21 7.58 -0.94
N ALA A 44 -36.24 8.36 -1.28
CA ALA A 44 -36.80 8.44 -2.61
C ALA A 44 -37.36 9.86 -2.84
N GLY A 45 -36.82 10.53 -3.86
CA GLY A 45 -37.42 11.71 -4.48
C GLY A 45 -36.90 13.03 -3.94
N GLU A 46 -36.29 13.92 -4.72
CA GLU A 46 -36.81 14.43 -6.00
C GLU A 46 -38.36 14.43 -6.00
N ARG A 47 -38.93 15.65 -5.89
CA ARG A 47 -40.36 16.00 -5.90
C ARG A 47 -41.04 16.12 -4.52
N ARG A 48 -40.98 17.32 -3.94
CA ARG A 48 -42.13 17.91 -3.23
C ARG A 48 -42.09 19.44 -3.14
N TRP A 49 -41.91 20.08 -4.30
CA TRP A 49 -42.73 21.26 -4.59
C TRP A 49 -44.18 20.78 -4.72
N CYS A 50 -44.95 20.77 -3.63
CA CYS A 50 -46.42 20.69 -3.53
C CYS A 50 -46.81 20.07 -2.19
N TYR A 51 -46.99 20.90 -1.16
CA TYR A 51 -48.12 20.75 -0.24
C TYR A 51 -48.52 22.14 0.26
N LEU A 52 -48.77 23.04 -0.70
CA LEU A 52 -49.80 24.05 -0.54
C LEU A 52 -51.13 23.39 -0.93
N ARG A 53 -52.12 23.59 -0.05
CA ARG A 53 -53.57 23.60 -0.31
C ARG A 53 -54.35 22.31 -0.01
N ALA A 54 -54.80 22.19 1.25
CA ALA A 54 -56.18 21.89 1.68
C ALA A 54 -56.11 21.60 3.19
N VAL A 55 -56.49 22.49 4.10
CA VAL A 55 -57.87 22.95 4.35
C VAL A 55 -57.84 24.43 4.71
N GLY A 56 -58.78 25.19 4.15
CA GLY A 56 -58.88 26.63 4.34
C GLY A 56 -59.12 27.02 5.79
N THR A 57 -58.10 27.62 6.40
CA THR A 57 -58.27 28.58 7.48
C THR A 57 -57.36 29.75 7.18
N ARG A 58 -57.97 30.86 6.80
CA ARG A 58 -57.33 32.17 6.71
C ARG A 58 -56.95 32.58 8.13
N TRP A 59 -55.69 32.41 8.52
CA TRP A 59 -55.17 32.92 9.78
C TRP A 59 -54.84 34.41 9.62
N PRO A 60 -55.44 35.30 10.42
CA PRO A 60 -55.19 36.74 10.35
C PRO A 60 -54.05 37.11 11.32
N TRP A 61 -53.14 38.00 10.89
CA TRP A 61 -52.01 38.56 11.66
C TRP A 61 -50.92 37.51 11.99
N GLY A 62 -49.70 37.59 11.47
CA GLY A 62 -48.72 38.64 11.77
C GLY A 62 -47.97 38.27 13.05
N GLY A 63 -46.94 37.41 12.96
CA GLY A 63 -46.17 36.98 14.13
C GLY A 63 -45.37 35.67 13.97
N SER A 64 -44.85 35.37 12.78
CA SER A 64 -43.96 34.21 12.55
C SER A 64 -42.50 34.48 12.93
N GLU A 65 -42.19 35.69 13.42
CA GLU A 65 -40.83 36.09 13.78
C GLU A 65 -40.48 35.82 15.24
N GLU A 66 -41.44 35.80 16.18
CA GLU A 66 -41.14 35.61 17.61
C GLU A 66 -40.85 34.15 18.00
N ILE A 67 -41.62 33.19 17.47
CA ILE A 67 -41.37 31.75 17.73
C ILE A 67 -40.05 31.32 17.08
N THR A 68 -39.76 31.87 15.89
CA THR A 68 -38.48 31.62 15.22
C THR A 68 -37.33 32.29 15.97
N LEU A 69 -37.50 33.50 16.51
CA LEU A 69 -36.52 34.16 17.37
C LEU A 69 -36.20 33.36 18.64
N TYR A 70 -37.20 32.81 19.34
CA TYR A 70 -36.97 31.99 20.54
C TYR A 70 -36.26 30.68 20.24
N LEU A 71 -36.63 29.98 19.15
CA LEU A 71 -35.94 28.78 18.69
C LEU A 71 -34.50 29.08 18.22
N LYS A 72 -34.27 30.25 17.62
CA LYS A 72 -32.93 30.71 17.21
C LYS A 72 -32.07 31.06 18.42
N MET A 73 -32.59 31.81 19.39
CA MET A 73 -31.90 32.13 20.65
C MET A 73 -31.57 30.87 21.48
N ALA A 74 -32.46 29.88 21.52
CA ALA A 74 -32.19 28.60 22.19
C ALA A 74 -31.12 27.76 21.45
N ALA A 75 -31.10 27.81 20.12
CA ALA A 75 -30.05 27.17 19.32
C ALA A 75 -28.70 27.88 19.48
N ASP A 76 -28.68 29.22 19.43
CA ASP A 76 -27.47 30.03 19.58
C ASP A 76 -26.82 29.84 20.96
N THR A 77 -27.62 29.80 22.03
CA THR A 77 -27.12 29.50 23.39
C THR A 77 -26.58 28.08 23.52
N SER A 78 -27.21 27.09 22.87
CA SER A 78 -26.70 25.71 22.86
C SER A 78 -25.40 25.55 22.06
N VAL A 79 -25.26 26.29 20.96
CA VAL A 79 -24.03 26.35 20.14
C VAL A 79 -22.91 27.03 20.92
N GLU A 80 -23.18 28.11 21.66
CA GLU A 80 -22.20 28.74 22.54
C GLU A 80 -21.72 27.82 23.67
N ILE A 81 -22.63 27.05 24.28
CA ILE A 81 -22.27 26.09 25.33
C ILE A 81 -21.41 24.96 24.75
N LEU A 82 -21.77 24.43 23.57
CA LEU A 82 -20.98 23.41 22.88
C LEU A 82 -19.61 23.94 22.45
N GLN A 83 -19.52 25.19 21.99
CA GLN A 83 -18.26 25.83 21.64
C GLN A 83 -17.35 25.98 22.87
N LYS A 84 -17.89 26.43 24.01
CA LYS A 84 -17.14 26.54 25.28
C LYS A 84 -16.68 25.20 25.83
N VAL A 85 -17.49 24.15 25.69
CA VAL A 85 -17.12 22.79 26.11
C VAL A 85 -15.99 22.25 25.22
N LEU A 86 -16.08 22.44 23.90
CA LEU A 86 -15.05 22.03 22.96
C LEU A 86 -13.73 22.80 23.18
N GLU A 87 -13.80 24.12 23.40
CA GLU A 87 -12.62 24.95 23.74
C GLU A 87 -11.94 24.45 25.02
N ASN A 88 -12.71 24.13 26.06
CA ASN A 88 -12.18 23.56 27.29
C ASN A 88 -11.56 22.18 27.06
N GLU A 89 -12.18 21.31 26.28
CA GLU A 89 -11.64 19.98 25.97
C GLU A 89 -10.31 20.10 25.20
N ILE A 90 -10.24 20.98 24.20
CA ILE A 90 -9.02 21.27 23.46
C ILE A 90 -7.93 21.81 24.40
N LEU A 91 -8.27 22.73 25.31
CA LEU A 91 -7.34 23.25 26.32
C LEU A 91 -6.84 22.17 27.28
N GLN A 92 -7.69 21.22 27.71
CA GLN A 92 -7.26 20.11 28.56
C GLN A 92 -6.35 19.16 27.79
N THR A 93 -6.67 18.84 26.53
CA THR A 93 -5.80 17.99 25.70
C THR A 93 -4.44 18.64 25.44
N ALA A 94 -4.40 19.94 25.16
CA ALA A 94 -3.15 20.68 24.99
C ALA A 94 -2.29 20.66 26.25
N LYS A 95 -2.88 20.87 27.44
CA LYS A 95 -2.16 20.80 28.73
C LYS A 95 -1.60 19.42 29.03
N VAL A 96 -2.37 18.36 28.77
CA VAL A 96 -1.88 16.98 28.97
C VAL A 96 -0.74 16.66 28.02
N VAL A 97 -0.79 17.16 26.78
CA VAL A 97 0.31 17.03 25.82
C VAL A 97 1.53 17.83 26.26
N GLU A 98 1.36 19.07 26.72
CA GLU A 98 2.44 19.91 27.26
C GLU A 98 3.11 19.26 28.47
N GLU A 99 2.35 18.78 29.45
CA GLU A 99 2.88 18.08 30.63
C GLU A 99 3.62 16.79 30.25
N HIS A 100 3.14 16.06 29.24
CA HIS A 100 3.82 14.88 28.73
C HIS A 100 5.15 15.24 28.05
N LEU A 101 5.17 16.31 27.26
CA LEU A 101 6.37 16.82 26.60
C LEU A 101 7.37 17.36 27.63
N ASP A 102 6.91 18.09 28.65
CA ASP A 102 7.75 18.62 29.74
C ASP A 102 8.38 17.50 30.57
N ALA A 103 7.63 16.44 30.87
CA ALA A 103 8.15 15.27 31.57
C ALA A 103 9.20 14.51 30.73
N GLU A 104 9.02 14.43 29.42
CA GLU A 104 9.98 13.79 28.52
C GLU A 104 11.23 14.65 28.33
N MET A 105 11.10 15.98 28.23
CA MET A 105 12.25 16.90 28.22
C MET A 105 13.04 16.82 29.53
N GLN A 106 12.37 16.83 30.67
CA GLN A 106 13.04 16.74 31.97
C GLN A 106 13.77 15.40 32.14
N LYS A 107 13.23 14.32 31.57
CA LYS A 107 13.89 13.02 31.53
C LYS A 107 15.13 13.02 30.65
N LEU A 108 15.09 13.69 29.49
CA LEU A 108 16.24 13.84 28.59
C LEU A 108 17.35 14.70 29.20
N ASP A 109 17.00 15.77 29.92
CA ASP A 109 17.95 16.63 30.63
C ASP A 109 18.58 15.95 31.85
N GLN A 110 17.93 14.92 32.40
CA GLN A 110 18.42 14.08 33.49
C GLN A 110 19.17 12.82 33.02
N MET A 111 19.25 12.55 31.72
CA MET A 111 20.06 11.43 31.22
C MET A 111 21.55 11.74 31.41
N ASP A 112 22.26 10.83 32.05
CA ASP A 112 23.70 10.95 32.29
C ASP A 112 24.49 10.91 30.96
N GLU A 113 25.67 11.54 30.92
CA GLU A 113 26.56 11.58 29.75
C GLU A 113 26.86 10.16 29.19
N ASP A 114 26.95 9.18 30.09
CA ASP A 114 27.13 7.75 29.80
C ASP A 114 25.92 7.13 29.05
N GLU A 115 24.68 7.54 29.37
CA GLU A 115 23.48 7.04 28.69
C GLU A 115 23.37 7.60 27.27
N LEU A 116 23.77 8.86 27.08
CA LEU A 116 23.87 9.49 25.77
C LEU A 116 24.94 8.80 24.90
N GLU A 117 26.07 8.41 25.49
CA GLU A 117 27.10 7.62 24.80
C GLU A 117 26.60 6.23 24.41
N HIS A 118 25.89 5.53 25.29
CA HIS A 118 25.27 4.25 24.96
C HIS A 118 24.24 4.35 23.82
N LEU A 119 23.46 5.42 23.77
CA LEU A 119 22.51 5.66 22.68
C LEU A 119 23.23 5.92 21.34
N LYS A 120 24.29 6.74 21.36
CA LYS A 120 25.16 6.97 20.18
C LYS A 120 25.79 5.67 19.70
N GLN A 121 26.32 4.87 20.62
CA GLN A 121 26.95 3.59 20.29
C GLN A 121 25.93 2.62 19.67
N ARG A 122 24.72 2.53 20.23
CA ARG A 122 23.63 1.70 19.65
C ARG A 122 23.25 2.13 18.24
N ARG A 123 23.14 3.44 17.99
CA ARG A 123 22.86 3.99 16.64
C ARG A 123 23.99 3.70 15.67
N LEU A 124 25.24 3.91 16.10
CA LEU A 124 26.43 3.63 15.29
C LEU A 124 26.54 2.15 14.94
N GLU A 125 26.29 1.27 15.89
CA GLU A 125 26.26 -0.19 15.65
C GLU A 125 25.15 -0.59 14.68
N ALA A 126 23.96 -0.01 14.80
CA ALA A 126 22.86 -0.27 13.87
C ALA A 126 23.20 0.18 12.44
N LEU A 127 23.78 1.37 12.29
CA LEU A 127 24.26 1.90 11.00
C LEU A 127 25.37 1.01 10.42
N LYS A 128 26.34 0.60 11.24
CA LYS A 128 27.43 -0.27 10.82
C LYS A 128 26.93 -1.64 10.36
N LYS A 129 25.99 -2.23 11.11
CA LYS A 129 25.35 -3.51 10.74
C LYS A 129 24.57 -3.40 9.43
N ALA A 130 23.79 -2.33 9.24
CA ALA A 130 23.05 -2.10 8.00
C ALA A 130 23.99 -1.92 6.80
N GLN A 131 25.09 -1.18 6.97
CA GLN A 131 26.10 -1.01 5.93
C GLN A 131 26.80 -2.33 5.58
N GLN A 132 27.17 -3.14 6.58
CA GLN A 132 27.76 -4.46 6.37
C GLN A 132 26.81 -5.39 5.62
N GLN A 133 25.53 -5.43 5.99
CA GLN A 133 24.52 -6.22 5.29
C GLN A 133 24.37 -5.78 3.84
N LYS A 134 24.31 -4.47 3.58
CA LYS A 134 24.24 -3.94 2.22
C LYS A 134 25.48 -4.33 1.40
N GLN A 135 26.67 -4.29 2.01
CA GLN A 135 27.90 -4.72 1.33
C GLN A 135 27.92 -6.22 1.04
N GLU A 136 27.37 -7.04 1.94
CA GLU A 136 27.20 -8.49 1.71
C GLU A 136 26.21 -8.78 0.58
N TRP A 137 25.10 -8.03 0.50
CA TRP A 137 24.17 -8.15 -0.62
C TRP A 137 24.83 -7.78 -1.95
N LEU A 138 25.59 -6.69 -1.98
CA LEU A 138 26.33 -6.28 -3.17
C LEU A 138 27.39 -7.33 -3.57
N SER A 139 28.10 -7.94 -2.61
CA SER A 139 29.09 -8.99 -2.93
C SER A 139 28.44 -10.27 -3.46
N LYS A 140 27.19 -10.54 -3.06
CA LYS A 140 26.36 -11.64 -3.60
C LYS A 140 25.70 -11.30 -4.94
N GLY A 141 25.98 -10.14 -5.53
CA GLY A 141 25.38 -9.71 -6.80
C GLY A 141 23.90 -9.31 -6.68
N HIS A 142 23.48 -8.81 -5.52
CA HIS A 142 22.19 -8.13 -5.41
C HIS A 142 22.30 -6.71 -5.98
N GLY A 143 21.18 -6.13 -6.40
CA GLY A 143 21.16 -4.80 -7.01
C GLY A 143 21.23 -4.78 -8.53
N GLU A 144 21.45 -5.94 -9.16
CA GLU A 144 21.43 -6.13 -10.60
C GLU A 144 20.33 -7.10 -11.04
N TYR A 145 19.94 -7.00 -12.31
CA TYR A 145 18.99 -7.90 -12.94
C TYR A 145 19.75 -8.89 -13.83
N ARG A 146 19.93 -10.11 -13.33
CA ARG A 146 20.79 -11.13 -13.97
C ARG A 146 19.98 -12.28 -14.59
N GLU A 147 20.45 -12.76 -15.75
CA GLU A 147 19.93 -13.97 -16.36
C GLU A 147 20.60 -15.22 -15.78
N ILE A 148 19.79 -16.21 -15.44
CA ILE A 148 20.26 -17.54 -15.03
C ILE A 148 19.93 -18.54 -16.14
N PRO A 149 20.94 -19.19 -16.77
CA PRO A 149 20.72 -20.12 -17.87
C PRO A 149 20.27 -21.52 -17.41
N SER A 150 20.60 -21.91 -16.18
CA SER A 150 20.43 -23.27 -15.66
C SER A 150 19.55 -23.31 -14.41
N GLU A 151 18.67 -24.31 -14.32
CA GLU A 151 17.83 -24.54 -13.13
C GLU A 151 18.64 -24.81 -11.85
N ARG A 152 19.80 -25.46 -11.99
CA ARG A 152 20.68 -25.76 -10.85
C ARG A 152 21.19 -24.48 -10.18
N ASP A 153 21.58 -23.51 -10.99
CA ASP A 153 22.09 -22.23 -10.52
C ASP A 153 20.97 -21.45 -9.83
N PHE A 154 19.73 -21.54 -10.34
CA PHE A 154 18.57 -20.93 -9.69
C PHE A 154 18.38 -21.43 -8.24
N PHE A 155 18.49 -22.74 -7.99
CA PHE A 155 18.39 -23.28 -6.62
C PHE A 155 19.53 -22.83 -5.72
N GLN A 156 20.73 -22.64 -6.28
CA GLN A 156 21.87 -22.11 -5.53
C GLN A 156 21.60 -20.65 -5.12
N GLU A 157 21.14 -19.82 -6.06
CA GLU A 157 20.85 -18.42 -5.80
C GLU A 157 19.72 -18.22 -4.78
N VAL A 158 18.67 -19.04 -4.84
CA VAL A 158 17.57 -19.06 -3.87
C VAL A 158 18.04 -19.49 -2.47
N LYS A 159 19.12 -20.27 -2.37
CA LYS A 159 19.68 -20.70 -1.08
C LYS A 159 20.63 -19.66 -0.48
N GLU A 160 21.33 -18.90 -1.31
CA GLU A 160 22.30 -17.88 -0.89
C GLU A 160 21.63 -16.57 -0.43
N SER A 161 20.45 -16.26 -0.99
CA SER A 161 19.70 -15.04 -0.74
C SER A 161 18.37 -15.33 -0.02
N LYS A 162 17.97 -14.45 0.90
CA LYS A 162 16.68 -14.59 1.62
C LYS A 162 15.48 -14.25 0.74
N ASN A 163 15.57 -13.12 0.04
CA ASN A 163 14.49 -12.59 -0.78
C ASN A 163 14.91 -12.68 -2.25
N VAL A 164 14.16 -13.43 -3.04
CA VAL A 164 14.44 -13.66 -4.46
C VAL A 164 13.16 -13.46 -5.27
N VAL A 165 13.29 -12.66 -6.32
CA VAL A 165 12.25 -12.43 -7.33
C VAL A 165 12.75 -13.02 -8.64
N CYS A 166 12.00 -13.98 -9.17
CA CYS A 166 12.37 -14.65 -10.41
C CYS A 166 11.32 -14.42 -11.49
N HIS A 167 11.72 -13.79 -12.59
CA HIS A 167 10.90 -13.61 -13.77
C HIS A 167 11.09 -14.76 -14.75
N PHE A 168 10.02 -15.53 -14.97
CA PHE A 168 9.94 -16.53 -16.01
C PHE A 168 9.49 -15.86 -17.30
N TYR A 169 10.41 -15.78 -18.27
CA TYR A 169 10.21 -15.07 -19.52
C TYR A 169 10.31 -15.99 -20.73
N ARG A 170 9.79 -15.49 -21.85
CA ARG A 170 9.94 -16.08 -23.18
C ARG A 170 10.15 -14.98 -24.22
N ASP A 171 11.16 -15.13 -25.07
CA ASP A 171 11.58 -14.09 -26.03
C ASP A 171 10.48 -13.73 -27.04
N THR A 172 9.57 -14.66 -27.33
CA THR A 172 8.48 -14.47 -28.29
C THR A 172 7.40 -13.50 -27.83
N THR A 173 7.36 -13.14 -26.54
CA THR A 173 6.22 -12.44 -25.93
C THR A 173 6.59 -11.02 -25.52
N PHE A 174 6.01 -10.02 -26.19
CA PHE A 174 6.26 -8.60 -25.91
C PHE A 174 6.03 -8.20 -24.44
N ARG A 175 5.00 -8.78 -23.81
CA ARG A 175 4.68 -8.57 -22.39
C ARG A 175 5.83 -8.89 -21.43
N CYS A 176 6.72 -9.82 -21.78
CA CYS A 176 7.92 -10.11 -20.99
C CYS A 176 8.91 -8.94 -21.01
N GLN A 177 9.06 -8.28 -22.16
CA GLN A 177 9.98 -7.13 -22.30
C GLN A 177 9.53 -5.93 -21.48
N ILE A 178 8.22 -5.76 -21.30
CA ILE A 178 7.67 -4.73 -20.42
C ILE A 178 8.07 -5.03 -18.97
N MET A 179 7.85 -6.27 -18.52
CA MET A 179 8.22 -6.70 -17.17
C MET A 179 9.74 -6.54 -16.91
N ASP A 180 10.58 -6.90 -17.88
CA ASP A 180 12.03 -6.73 -17.80
C ASP A 180 12.46 -5.28 -17.54
N LYS A 181 11.81 -4.30 -18.19
CA LYS A 181 12.10 -2.88 -17.99
C LYS A 181 11.82 -2.45 -16.54
N HIS A 182 10.66 -2.82 -16.00
CA HIS A 182 10.30 -2.47 -14.63
C HIS A 182 11.21 -3.16 -13.60
N LEU A 183 11.48 -4.45 -13.77
CA LEU A 183 12.35 -5.20 -12.88
C LEU A 183 13.80 -4.68 -12.91
N THR A 184 14.29 -4.22 -14.06
CA THR A 184 15.62 -3.60 -14.16
C THR A 184 15.73 -2.31 -13.34
N VAL A 185 14.65 -1.52 -13.29
CA VAL A 185 14.58 -0.31 -12.46
C VAL A 185 14.48 -0.66 -10.98
N LEU A 186 13.66 -1.66 -10.63
CA LEU A 186 13.45 -2.09 -9.25
C LEU A 186 14.69 -2.76 -8.65
N ALA A 187 15.43 -3.54 -9.44
CA ALA A 187 16.66 -4.19 -8.99
C ALA A 187 17.67 -3.18 -8.43
N LYS A 188 17.80 -2.02 -9.07
CA LYS A 188 18.73 -0.97 -8.62
C LYS A 188 18.27 -0.26 -7.34
N LYS A 189 16.95 -0.21 -7.10
CA LYS A 189 16.37 0.43 -5.91
C LYS A 189 16.46 -0.49 -4.69
N HIS A 190 16.17 -1.77 -4.88
CA HIS A 190 15.98 -2.75 -3.80
C HIS A 190 17.14 -3.76 -3.76
N VAL A 191 18.23 -3.37 -3.10
CA VAL A 191 19.45 -4.19 -2.96
C VAL A 191 19.25 -5.34 -1.96
N GLU A 192 18.24 -5.27 -1.11
CA GLU A 192 17.88 -6.34 -0.18
C GLU A 192 17.33 -7.59 -0.90
N THR A 193 16.75 -7.40 -2.09
CA THR A 193 16.13 -8.46 -2.87
C THR A 193 16.94 -8.79 -4.11
N LYS A 194 17.11 -10.07 -4.40
CA LYS A 194 17.80 -10.52 -5.61
C LYS A 194 16.82 -10.68 -6.76
N PHE A 195 17.06 -9.99 -7.87
CA PHE A 195 16.22 -10.05 -9.07
C PHE A 195 16.89 -10.89 -10.15
N LEU A 196 16.18 -11.94 -10.56
CA LEU A 196 16.67 -12.93 -11.53
C LEU A 196 15.67 -13.06 -12.67
N LYS A 197 16.18 -13.36 -13.86
CA LYS A 197 15.35 -13.80 -14.99
C LYS A 197 15.78 -15.16 -15.48
N LEU A 198 14.80 -15.95 -15.89
CA LEU A 198 15.00 -17.33 -16.29
C LEU A 198 14.11 -17.66 -17.49
N ASN A 199 14.71 -18.24 -18.52
CA ASN A 199 14.00 -18.57 -19.75
C ASN A 199 13.18 -19.85 -19.54
N ALA A 200 11.85 -19.73 -19.65
CA ALA A 200 10.92 -20.83 -19.42
C ALA A 200 11.17 -22.05 -20.36
N GLU A 201 11.68 -21.83 -21.58
CA GLU A 201 11.98 -22.91 -22.52
C GLU A 201 13.22 -23.72 -22.12
N LYS A 202 14.20 -23.08 -21.46
CA LYS A 202 15.43 -23.75 -21.00
C LYS A 202 15.22 -24.53 -19.70
N SER A 203 14.16 -24.23 -18.96
CA SER A 203 13.92 -24.74 -17.61
C SER A 203 12.49 -25.27 -17.41
N PRO A 204 12.10 -26.31 -18.16
CA PRO A 204 10.74 -26.85 -18.10
C PRO A 204 10.42 -27.51 -16.75
N PHE A 205 11.41 -28.04 -16.03
CA PHE A 205 11.19 -28.72 -14.75
C PHE A 205 10.78 -27.74 -13.64
N LEU A 206 11.38 -26.56 -13.61
CA LEU A 206 10.93 -25.48 -12.72
C LEU A 206 9.51 -25.01 -13.07
N CYS A 207 9.21 -24.84 -14.37
CA CYS A 207 7.88 -24.44 -14.81
C CYS A 207 6.81 -25.47 -14.43
N GLU A 208 7.09 -26.76 -14.54
CA GLU A 208 6.17 -27.83 -14.14
C GLU A 208 5.98 -27.87 -12.61
N ARG A 209 7.08 -27.80 -11.85
CA ARG A 209 7.05 -27.88 -10.39
C ARG A 209 6.35 -26.67 -9.75
N LEU A 210 6.57 -25.47 -10.29
CA LEU A 210 5.90 -24.24 -9.87
C LEU A 210 4.54 -24.02 -10.57
N ARG A 211 4.13 -24.96 -11.44
CA ARG A 211 2.85 -24.95 -12.18
C ARG A 211 2.62 -23.65 -12.97
N ILE A 212 3.67 -23.15 -13.61
CA ILE A 212 3.64 -21.94 -14.43
C ILE A 212 2.95 -22.27 -15.76
N LYS A 213 1.73 -21.76 -15.95
CA LYS A 213 0.94 -21.95 -17.17
C LYS A 213 0.91 -20.73 -18.09
N VAL A 214 1.14 -19.54 -17.53
CA VAL A 214 1.03 -18.25 -18.22
C VAL A 214 2.37 -17.53 -18.12
N ILE A 215 2.76 -16.86 -19.19
CA ILE A 215 4.01 -16.08 -19.25
C ILE A 215 3.63 -14.64 -19.67
N PRO A 216 4.22 -13.59 -19.06
CA PRO A 216 5.22 -13.64 -18.00
C PRO A 216 4.64 -14.06 -16.65
N THR A 217 5.43 -14.77 -15.84
CA THR A 217 5.11 -15.03 -14.43
C THR A 217 6.30 -14.65 -13.57
N VAL A 218 6.05 -13.92 -12.48
CA VAL A 218 7.06 -13.56 -11.50
C VAL A 218 6.82 -14.40 -10.24
N ALA A 219 7.78 -15.26 -9.90
CA ALA A 219 7.75 -16.05 -8.69
C ALA A 219 8.44 -15.29 -7.55
N LEU A 220 7.74 -15.25 -6.41
CA LEU A 220 8.09 -14.48 -5.25
C LEU A 220 8.54 -15.43 -4.13
N ILE A 221 9.85 -15.43 -3.83
CA ILE A 221 10.47 -16.42 -2.94
C ILE A 221 11.09 -15.72 -1.73
N LYS A 222 10.74 -16.19 -0.54
CA LYS A 222 11.26 -15.71 0.74
C LYS A 222 11.72 -16.89 1.58
N ASP A 223 12.94 -16.83 2.07
CA ASP A 223 13.60 -17.88 2.88
C ASP A 223 13.52 -19.28 2.25
N GLY A 224 13.72 -19.34 0.92
CA GLY A 224 13.67 -20.58 0.14
C GLY A 224 12.28 -21.18 -0.05
N LYS A 225 11.21 -20.48 0.36
CA LYS A 225 9.82 -20.87 0.15
C LYS A 225 9.14 -19.88 -0.79
N THR A 226 8.31 -20.39 -1.71
CA THR A 226 7.51 -19.51 -2.57
C THR A 226 6.32 -18.97 -1.80
N GLN A 227 6.25 -17.65 -1.67
CA GLN A 227 5.19 -16.95 -0.94
C GLN A 227 3.99 -16.68 -1.84
N ASP A 228 4.26 -16.12 -3.03
CA ASP A 228 3.21 -15.67 -3.94
C ASP A 228 3.69 -15.80 -5.41
N TYR A 229 2.79 -15.52 -6.35
CA TYR A 229 3.09 -15.44 -7.77
C TYR A 229 2.31 -14.28 -8.39
N ILE A 230 2.99 -13.51 -9.23
CA ILE A 230 2.33 -12.53 -10.09
C ILE A 230 2.18 -13.17 -11.46
N VAL A 231 0.94 -13.48 -11.84
CA VAL A 231 0.64 -14.20 -13.08
C VAL A 231 0.21 -13.21 -14.16
N GLY A 232 1.06 -13.04 -15.17
CA GLY A 232 0.83 -12.11 -16.26
C GLY A 232 0.68 -10.68 -15.76
N PHE A 233 -0.43 -10.06 -16.17
CA PHE A 233 -0.74 -8.65 -15.89
C PHE A 233 -2.04 -8.53 -15.09
N THR A 234 -2.70 -9.65 -14.74
CA THR A 234 -4.01 -9.63 -14.11
C THR A 234 -3.98 -8.91 -12.76
N ASP A 235 -2.93 -9.14 -11.98
CA ASP A 235 -2.72 -8.50 -10.66
C ASP A 235 -2.23 -7.04 -10.79
N LEU A 236 -1.81 -6.65 -11.99
CA LEU A 236 -1.37 -5.29 -12.35
C LEU A 236 -2.46 -4.60 -13.19
N GLY A 237 -3.71 -5.03 -13.01
CA GLY A 237 -4.96 -4.56 -13.63
C GLY A 237 -5.02 -4.63 -15.15
N ASN A 238 -4.34 -5.62 -15.71
CA ASN A 238 -4.51 -6.14 -17.06
C ASN A 238 -4.27 -5.10 -18.17
N THR A 239 -3.47 -4.09 -17.88
CA THR A 239 -3.01 -3.06 -18.82
C THR A 239 -1.52 -3.24 -19.09
N ASP A 240 -1.11 -3.16 -20.34
CA ASP A 240 0.30 -3.27 -20.71
C ASP A 240 1.14 -2.09 -20.19
N ASP A 241 0.53 -0.91 -20.01
CA ASP A 241 1.17 0.33 -19.56
C ASP A 241 1.04 0.56 -18.04
N PHE A 242 1.47 -0.39 -17.22
CA PHE A 242 1.45 -0.22 -15.75
C PHE A 242 2.68 0.56 -15.25
N THR A 243 2.54 1.28 -14.14
CA THR A 243 3.65 2.05 -13.54
C THR A 243 4.57 1.14 -12.71
N THR A 244 5.87 1.47 -12.64
CA THR A 244 6.84 0.75 -11.80
C THR A 244 6.40 0.70 -10.33
N GLU A 245 5.72 1.76 -9.86
CA GLU A 245 5.16 1.86 -8.51
C GLU A 245 4.09 0.80 -8.23
N THR A 246 3.31 0.40 -9.24
CA THR A 246 2.29 -0.65 -9.10
C THR A 246 2.92 -2.01 -8.86
N LEU A 247 3.99 -2.32 -9.60
CA LEU A 247 4.75 -3.55 -9.40
C LEU A 247 5.49 -3.52 -8.06
N GLU A 248 6.06 -2.37 -7.70
CA GLU A 248 6.70 -2.15 -6.40
C GLU A 248 5.73 -2.39 -5.24
N TRP A 249 4.54 -1.78 -5.29
CA TRP A 249 3.48 -2.00 -4.31
C TRP A 249 3.10 -3.48 -4.21
N ARG A 250 2.95 -4.18 -5.35
CA ARG A 250 2.59 -5.61 -5.34
C ARG A 250 3.67 -6.49 -4.71
N LEU A 251 4.95 -6.18 -4.95
CA LEU A 251 6.08 -6.84 -4.30
C LEU A 251 6.14 -6.53 -2.79
N GLY A 252 5.77 -5.30 -2.41
CA GLY A 252 5.62 -4.89 -1.01
C GLY A 252 4.50 -5.65 -0.29
N CYS A 253 3.36 -5.89 -0.96
CA CYS A 253 2.26 -6.70 -0.42
C CYS A 253 2.67 -8.13 -0.10
N ALA A 254 3.64 -8.67 -0.82
CA ALA A 254 4.19 -10.00 -0.59
C ALA A 254 5.35 -10.01 0.42
N ASP A 255 5.70 -8.86 1.02
CA ASP A 255 6.75 -8.68 2.03
C ASP A 255 8.13 -9.20 1.56
N ILE A 256 8.44 -8.97 0.27
CA ILE A 256 9.71 -9.35 -0.34
C ILE A 256 10.68 -8.19 -0.42
N ILE A 257 10.16 -7.00 -0.73
CA ILE A 257 10.94 -5.77 -0.76
C ILE A 257 10.59 -4.92 0.47
N ASN A 258 11.53 -4.08 0.89
CA ASN A 258 11.28 -3.10 1.94
C ASN A 258 10.54 -1.90 1.34
N TYR A 259 9.21 -2.00 1.27
CA TYR A 259 8.38 -0.93 0.75
C TYR A 259 8.18 0.18 1.80
N SER A 260 8.57 1.42 1.45
CA SER A 260 8.42 2.59 2.32
C SER A 260 7.10 3.35 2.12
N GLY A 261 6.20 2.87 1.26
CA GLY A 261 4.93 3.52 0.96
C GLY A 261 3.74 2.93 1.73
N ASN A 262 2.55 3.50 1.52
CA ASN A 262 1.31 3.01 2.13
C ASN A 262 0.82 1.74 1.43
N LEU A 263 0.79 0.62 2.14
CA LEU A 263 0.36 -0.67 1.59
C LEU A 263 -1.16 -0.74 1.36
N MET A 264 -1.96 0.08 2.03
CA MET A 264 -3.42 0.03 1.96
C MET A 264 -4.01 0.69 0.71
N GLU A 265 -3.28 1.58 0.04
CA GLU A 265 -3.77 2.26 -1.15
C GLU A 265 -3.04 1.71 -2.39
N PRO A 266 -3.65 0.79 -3.14
CA PRO A 266 -3.08 0.38 -4.42
C PRO A 266 -3.03 1.61 -5.34
N PRO A 267 -1.90 1.85 -6.05
CA PRO A 267 -1.77 2.97 -6.99
C PRO A 267 -2.75 2.87 -8.18
N PHE A 268 -3.53 1.79 -8.27
CA PHE A 268 -4.52 1.51 -9.31
C PHE A 268 -5.67 2.52 -9.42
N GLN A 269 -5.98 3.29 -8.37
CA GLN A 269 -7.19 4.10 -8.33
C GLN A 269 -7.08 5.50 -8.97
N SER A 270 -5.89 5.96 -9.36
CA SER A 270 -5.70 7.32 -9.89
C SER A 270 -5.67 7.45 -11.41
N GLN A 271 -5.86 6.36 -12.18
CA GLN A 271 -5.83 6.44 -13.65
C GLN A 271 -7.20 6.62 -14.33
N LYS A 272 -8.30 6.78 -13.58
CA LYS A 272 -9.59 7.19 -14.18
C LYS A 272 -9.77 8.71 -14.14
N LYS A 273 -9.62 9.30 -15.34
CA LYS A 273 -10.03 10.64 -15.82
C LYS A 273 -9.01 11.78 -15.69
N PHE A 274 -7.99 11.79 -16.54
CA PHE A 274 -7.55 13.06 -17.14
C PHE A 274 -8.35 13.27 -18.43
N GLY A 275 -9.57 13.78 -18.27
CA GLY A 275 -10.42 14.18 -19.38
C GLY A 275 -9.82 15.39 -20.08
N THR A 276 -9.47 15.21 -21.35
CA THR A 276 -9.54 16.19 -22.45
C THR A 276 -9.88 17.64 -22.07
N SER A 277 -8.84 18.49 -22.00
CA SER A 277 -8.93 19.88 -22.40
C SER A 277 -7.73 20.22 -23.29
N PHE A 278 -7.76 19.67 -24.50
CA PHE A 278 -6.94 20.17 -25.61
C PHE A 278 -7.43 21.59 -25.90
N THR A 279 -6.68 22.59 -25.43
CA THR A 279 -6.86 23.98 -25.87
C THR A 279 -6.54 24.02 -27.36
N LYS A 280 -7.61 23.95 -28.14
CA LYS A 280 -7.63 24.09 -29.59
C LYS A 280 -7.08 25.47 -29.96
N LEU A 281 -5.78 25.57 -30.19
CA LEU A 281 -5.17 26.70 -30.89
C LEU A 281 -5.40 26.48 -32.39
N ASP A 282 -6.37 27.21 -32.91
CA ASP A 282 -6.69 27.25 -34.34
C ASP A 282 -5.47 27.74 -35.14
N LYS A 283 -4.84 26.80 -35.86
CA LYS A 283 -3.82 27.09 -36.87
C LYS A 283 -4.52 27.62 -38.13
N LYS A 284 -4.61 28.95 -38.28
CA LYS A 284 -4.98 29.58 -39.56
C LYS A 284 -3.76 29.69 -40.46
N THR A 285 -3.77 28.90 -41.53
CA THR A 285 -2.82 28.94 -42.65
C THR A 285 -3.18 30.07 -43.63
N ILE A 286 -2.20 30.96 -43.85
CA ILE A 286 -1.76 31.64 -45.09
C ILE A 286 -2.82 32.03 -46.13
N ARG A 287 -3.00 33.35 -46.36
CA ARG A 287 -3.29 33.89 -47.71
C ARG A 287 -2.94 35.39 -47.87
N GLY A 288 -1.76 35.66 -48.43
CA GLY A 288 -1.61 36.59 -49.56
C GLY A 288 -1.18 38.06 -49.34
N LYS A 289 -0.18 38.45 -50.16
CA LYS A 289 0.21 39.78 -50.69
C LYS A 289 0.85 40.78 -49.71
N LYS A 290 1.73 41.72 -50.09
CA LYS A 290 2.69 42.02 -51.18
C LYS A 290 3.14 43.48 -50.89
N TYR A 291 4.38 43.86 -51.27
CA TYR A 291 4.95 45.24 -51.33
C TYR A 291 5.35 45.89 -50.00
N ASP A 292 6.37 46.73 -49.84
CA ASP A 292 7.54 47.19 -50.61
C ASP A 292 8.36 48.11 -49.65
N SER A 293 9.62 48.40 -50.02
CA SER A 293 10.35 49.67 -49.79
C SER A 293 11.22 49.85 -48.54
N ASP A 294 12.53 49.65 -48.77
CA ASP A 294 13.66 50.60 -48.60
C ASP A 294 13.72 51.58 -47.42
N SER A 295 14.83 51.53 -46.68
CA SER A 295 15.73 52.70 -46.54
C SER A 295 17.09 52.29 -45.94
N ASP A 296 18.14 52.78 -46.60
CA ASP A 296 19.58 52.58 -46.38
C ASP A 296 20.19 53.43 -45.25
N ASP A 297 21.43 53.02 -44.90
CA ASP A 297 22.62 53.78 -44.46
C ASP A 297 22.72 54.52 -43.10
N ASP A 298 23.87 54.22 -42.46
CA ASP A 298 24.59 54.80 -41.29
C ASP A 298 23.98 54.76 -39.87
#